data_AF-A0A1W5YXQ1-F1
#
_entry.id   AF-A0A1W5YXQ1-F1
#
_cell.length_a   1.000
_cell.length_b   1.000
_cell.length_c   1.000
_cell.angle_alpha   90.00
_cell.angle_beta   90.00
_cell.angle_gamma   90.00
#
_symmetry.space_group_name_H-M   'P 1'
#
loop_
_entity.id
_entity.type
_entity.pdbx_description
1 polymer ?
#
loop_
_entity_poly.entity_id
_entity_poly.type
_entity_poly.pdbx_seq_one_letter_code
_entity_poly.pdbx_strand_id
1 'polypeptide(L)'
;MSDVPSRPKGACRTCGEVLPLTTEHFHRDANNASGLKKQCRACACDEAKARYEANSVAILARFRDRRTQRTALFEATGLYDAA
;
A
#
# COMPACT_ATOMS: atom_id res chain seq x y z
N MET A 1 -17.83 -4.73 -41.81
CA MET A 1 -18.40 -4.46 -40.48
C MET A 1 -17.37 -4.92 -39.47
N SER A 2 -16.87 -4.05 -38.61
CA SER A 2 -15.75 -4.39 -37.73
C SER A 2 -16.24 -5.18 -36.52
N ASP A 3 -16.02 -6.50 -36.52
CA ASP A 3 -16.32 -7.44 -35.43
C ASP A 3 -15.28 -7.35 -34.29
N VAL A 4 -15.00 -6.14 -33.78
CA VAL A 4 -14.09 -5.97 -32.65
C VAL A 4 -14.90 -5.93 -31.35
N PRO A 5 -14.80 -6.96 -30.48
CA PRO A 5 -15.50 -6.95 -29.20
C PRO A 5 -14.96 -5.84 -28.29
N SER A 6 -15.87 -5.17 -27.58
CA SER A 6 -15.54 -4.14 -26.60
C SER A 6 -14.74 -4.71 -25.42
N ARG A 7 -13.85 -3.90 -24.84
CA ARG A 7 -13.11 -4.28 -23.63
C ARG A 7 -14.06 -4.45 -22.45
N PRO A 8 -13.83 -5.45 -21.57
CA PRO A 8 -14.64 -5.65 -20.39
C PRO A 8 -14.54 -4.44 -19.45
N LYS A 9 -15.67 -4.02 -18.89
CA LYS A 9 -15.78 -2.95 -17.88
C LYS A 9 -16.31 -3.53 -16.57
N GLY A 10 -15.91 -2.93 -15.45
CA GLY A 10 -16.30 -3.37 -14.11
C GLY A 10 -16.53 -2.18 -13.19
N ALA A 11 -17.46 -2.33 -12.25
CA ALA A 11 -17.75 -1.32 -11.24
C ALA A 11 -16.76 -1.43 -10.07
N CYS A 12 -16.22 -0.29 -9.63
CA CYS A 12 -15.46 -0.22 -8.39
C CYS A 12 -16.37 -0.50 -7.19
N ARG A 13 -15.98 -1.40 -6.28
CA ARG A 13 -16.74 -1.69 -5.07
C ARG A 13 -16.81 -0.52 -4.09
N THR A 14 -15.86 0.41 -4.16
CA THR A 14 -15.74 1.54 -3.21
C THR A 14 -16.49 2.78 -3.71
N CYS A 15 -16.16 3.27 -4.91
CA CYS A 15 -16.79 4.48 -5.47
C CYS A 15 -17.97 4.18 -6.43
N GLY A 16 -18.18 2.93 -6.84
CA GLY A 16 -19.24 2.55 -7.77
C GLY A 16 -18.96 2.84 -9.25
N GLU A 17 -17.88 3.55 -9.58
CA GLU A 17 -17.58 3.94 -10.96
C GLU A 17 -17.33 2.75 -11.88
N VAL A 18 -17.90 2.79 -13.08
CA VAL A 18 -17.75 1.77 -14.12
C VAL A 18 -16.54 2.11 -14.99
N LEU A 19 -15.43 1.42 -14.74
CA LEU A 19 -14.15 1.65 -15.43
C LEU A 19 -13.76 0.42 -16.27
N PRO A 20 -12.95 0.59 -17.33
CA PRO A 20 -12.36 -0.54 -18.05
C PRO A 20 -11.58 -1.45 -17.09
N LEU A 21 -11.79 -2.77 -17.18
CA LEU A 21 -11.04 -3.77 -16.41
C LEU A 21 -9.62 -3.93 -16.99
N THR A 22 -8.82 -2.88 -16.81
CA THR A 22 -7.42 -2.82 -17.22
C THR A 22 -6.54 -2.50 -16.02
N THR A 23 -5.24 -2.76 -16.17
CA THR A 23 -4.24 -2.44 -15.16
C THR A 23 -4.08 -0.95 -14.90
N GLU A 24 -4.56 -0.10 -15.81
CA GLU A 24 -4.56 1.36 -15.64
C GLU A 24 -5.53 1.82 -14.56
N HIS A 25 -6.70 1.16 -14.45
CA HIS A 25 -7.76 1.53 -13.51
C HIS A 25 -7.82 0.64 -12.27
N PHE A 26 -7.34 -0.60 -12.36
CA PHE A 26 -7.39 -1.59 -11.29
C PHE A 26 -6.02 -2.19 -11.03
N HIS A 27 -5.71 -2.52 -9.76
CA HIS A 27 -4.48 -3.22 -9.41
C HIS A 27 -4.57 -4.71 -9.78
N ARG A 28 -3.43 -5.31 -10.13
CA ARG A 28 -3.33 -6.76 -10.36
C ARG A 28 -3.62 -7.52 -9.08
N ASP A 29 -4.40 -8.60 -9.21
CA ASP A 29 -4.71 -9.52 -8.12
C ASP A 29 -4.79 -10.95 -8.65
N ALA A 30 -3.76 -11.74 -8.33
CA ALA A 30 -3.68 -13.13 -8.77
C ALA A 30 -4.74 -14.03 -8.12
N ASN A 31 -5.35 -13.59 -7.02
CA ASN A 31 -6.36 -14.38 -6.31
C ASN A 31 -7.78 -14.20 -6.88
N ASN A 32 -7.98 -13.21 -7.75
CA ASN A 32 -9.27 -12.99 -8.41
C ASN A 32 -9.31 -13.69 -9.77
N ALA A 33 -10.47 -14.25 -10.13
CA ALA A 33 -10.70 -14.88 -11.44
C ALA A 33 -10.43 -13.93 -12.63
N SER A 34 -10.60 -12.62 -12.44
CA SER A 34 -10.33 -11.58 -13.43
C SER A 34 -8.88 -11.08 -13.44
N GLY A 35 -8.01 -11.55 -12.54
CA GLY A 35 -6.61 -11.09 -12.41
C GLY A 35 -6.46 -9.63 -11.92
N LEU A 36 -7.56 -8.98 -11.54
CA LEU A 36 -7.64 -7.57 -11.14
C LEU A 36 -8.48 -7.42 -9.87
N LYS A 37 -8.15 -6.43 -9.04
CA LYS A 37 -8.99 -6.03 -7.89
C LYS A 37 -10.30 -5.40 -8.35
N LYS A 38 -11.33 -5.51 -7.51
CA LYS A 38 -12.61 -4.79 -7.69
C LYS A 38 -12.60 -3.36 -7.14
N GLN A 39 -11.46 -2.90 -6.61
CA GLN A 39 -11.27 -1.53 -6.14
C GLN A 39 -10.41 -0.79 -7.17
N CYS A 40 -10.84 0.40 -7.59
CA CYS A 40 -10.08 1.21 -8.52
C CYS A 40 -8.81 1.76 -7.84
N ARG A 41 -7.82 2.14 -8.65
CA ARG A 41 -6.56 2.71 -8.17
C ARG A 41 -6.74 3.97 -7.32
N ALA A 42 -7.72 4.82 -7.66
CA ALA A 42 -7.99 6.04 -6.90
C ALA A 42 -8.39 5.70 -5.45
N CYS A 43 -9.40 4.86 -5.28
CA CYS A 43 -9.83 4.42 -3.95
C CYS A 43 -8.74 3.66 -3.20
N ALA A 44 -7.92 2.86 -3.88
CA ALA A 44 -6.79 2.18 -3.26
C ALA A 44 -5.71 3.17 -2.76
N CYS A 45 -5.46 4.25 -3.51
CA CYS A 45 -4.55 5.32 -3.12
C CYS A 45 -5.05 6.08 -1.90
N ASP A 46 -6.35 6.42 -1.86
CA ASP A 46 -6.95 7.13 -0.75
C ASP A 46 -6.96 6.29 0.53
N GLU A 47 -7.26 4.99 0.42
CA GLU A 47 -7.15 4.05 1.55
C GLU A 47 -5.71 3.96 2.06
N ALA A 48 -4.72 3.89 1.16
CA ALA A 48 -3.32 3.84 1.54
C ALA A 48 -2.88 5.12 2.27
N LYS A 49 -3.32 6.29 1.81
CA LYS A 49 -3.07 7.58 2.49
C LYS A 49 -3.68 7.61 3.88
N ALA A 50 -4.95 7.24 4.01
CA ALA A 50 -5.63 7.21 5.31
C ALA A 50 -4.94 6.26 6.30
N ARG A 51 -4.51 5.08 5.83
CA ARG A 51 -3.73 4.13 6.64
C ARG A 51 -2.38 4.70 7.05
N TYR A 52 -1.69 5.38 6.13
CA TYR A 52 -0.41 6.02 6.41
C TYR A 52 -0.58 7.12 7.46
N GLU A 53 -1.54 8.02 7.29
CA GLU A 53 -1.83 9.10 8.22
C GLU A 53 -2.12 8.56 9.63
N ALA A 54 -3.02 7.58 9.74
CA ALA A 54 -3.40 6.97 11.01
C ALA A 54 -2.25 6.25 11.74
N ASN A 55 -1.28 5.68 11.01
CA ASN A 55 -0.21 4.86 11.58
C ASN A 55 1.15 5.57 11.63
N SER A 56 1.34 6.66 10.88
CA SER A 56 2.63 7.34 10.71
C SER A 56 3.27 7.71 12.04
N VAL A 57 2.49 8.30 12.96
CA VAL A 57 2.97 8.73 14.29
C VAL A 57 3.47 7.54 15.11
N ALA A 58 2.71 6.44 15.15
CA ALA A 58 3.10 5.24 15.88
C ALA A 58 4.35 4.57 15.29
N ILE A 59 4.47 4.53 13.96
CA ILE A 59 5.66 4.00 13.27
C ILE A 59 6.90 4.85 13.59
N LEU A 60 6.79 6.18 13.50
CA LEU A 60 7.89 7.09 13.79
C LEU A 60 8.34 7.00 15.27
N ALA A 61 7.39 6.92 16.19
CA ALA A 61 7.68 6.69 17.61
C ALA A 61 8.47 5.39 17.82
N ARG A 62 7.99 4.27 17.27
CA ARG A 62 8.70 2.99 17.32
C ARG A 62 10.12 3.07 16.75
N PHE A 63 10.31 3.80 15.65
CA PHE A 63 11.62 3.98 15.06
C PHE A 63 12.55 4.80 15.95
N ARG A 64 12.02 5.84 16.60
CA ARG A 64 12.75 6.63 17.59
C ARG A 64 13.17 5.76 18.78
N ASP A 65 12.24 4.99 19.35
CA ASP A 65 12.49 4.11 20.50
C ASP A 65 13.54 3.04 20.17
N ARG A 66 13.46 2.45 18.98
CA ARG A 66 14.48 1.50 18.53
C ARG A 66 15.86 2.15 18.41
N ARG A 67 15.93 3.42 17.98
CA ARG A 67 17.19 4.16 17.86
C ARG A 67 17.76 4.47 19.25
N THR A 68 16.94 4.93 20.19
CA THR A 68 17.38 5.21 21.57
C THR A 68 17.83 3.96 22.29
N GLN A 69 17.06 2.86 22.19
CA GLN A 69 17.45 1.56 22.75
C GLN A 69 18.78 1.07 22.18
N ARG A 70 18.98 1.22 20.86
CA ARG A 70 20.25 0.87 20.21
C ARG A 70 21.39 1.70 20.78
N THR A 71 21.27 3.03 20.81
CA THR A 71 22.30 3.91 21.39
C THR A 71 22.62 3.55 22.83
N ALA A 72 21.60 3.37 23.67
CA ALA A 72 21.77 2.97 25.07
C ALA A 72 22.49 1.62 25.23
N LEU A 73 22.21 0.64 24.36
CA LEU A 73 22.92 -0.65 24.35
C LEU A 73 24.42 -0.45 24.07
N PHE A 74 24.78 0.33 23.05
CA PHE A 74 26.19 0.56 22.69
C PHE A 74 26.94 1.32 23.79
N GLU A 75 26.31 2.32 24.41
CA GLU A 75 26.87 3.03 25.57
C GLU A 75 27.05 2.09 26.77
N ALA A 76 26.03 1.30 27.11
CA ALA A 76 26.05 0.41 28.28
C ALA A 76 27.04 -0.76 28.14
N THR A 77 27.29 -1.24 26.92
CA THR A 77 28.21 -2.35 26.67
C THR A 77 29.67 -1.92 26.52
N GLY A 78 29.96 -0.61 26.51
CA GLY A 78 31.31 -0.11 26.30
C GLY A 78 31.87 -0.46 24.91
N LEU A 79 31.02 -0.82 23.95
CA LEU A 79 31.43 -1.18 22.59
C LEU A 79 32.15 -0.04 21.86
N TYR A 80 31.97 1.21 22.32
CA TYR A 80 32.71 2.37 21.83
C TYR A 80 34.14 2.50 22.38
N ASP A 81 34.40 1.95 23.57
CA ASP A 81 35.71 2.01 24.25
C ASP A 81 36.60 0.79 23.93
N ALA A 82 36.05 -0.21 23.23
CA ALA A 82 36.75 -1.43 22.81
C ALA A 82 37.53 -1.30 21.48
N ALA A 83 37.75 -0.07 21.00
CA ALA A 83 38.43 0.26 19.74
C ALA A 83 39.86 0.78 19.95
#